data_AF-A0AAE1Q803-F1
#
_entry.id   AF-A0AAE1Q803-F1
#
_cell.length_a   1.000
_cell.length_b   1.000
_cell.length_c   1.000
_cell.angle_alpha   90.00
_cell.angle_beta   90.00
_cell.angle_gamma   90.00
#
_symmetry.space_group_name_H-M   'P 1'
#
loop_
_entity.id
_entity.type
_entity.pdbx_description
1 polymer ?
#
loop_
_entity_poly.entity_id
_entity_poly.type
_entity_poly.pdbx_seq_one_letter_code
_entity_poly.pdbx_strand_id
1 'polypeptide(L)'
;MYRPPRQGPATLHYLSEKLYDLLIVHRCSHVLVMGDLNHHLEQQAYENLLDVQGLIDHVTFPTHERGETLDPVISDLQEDTLCCHQLGPVGSSN
;
A
#
# COMPACT_ATOMS: atom_id res chain seq x y z
N MET A 1 6.23 -0.62 5.13
CA MET A 1 6.10 0.83 5.37
C MET A 1 5.03 1.03 6.44
N TYR A 2 5.24 1.97 7.37
CA TYR A 2 4.24 2.29 8.40
C TYR A 2 3.88 3.77 8.29
N ARG A 3 2.61 4.10 8.11
CA ARG A 3 2.06 5.44 8.21
C ARG A 3 1.18 5.53 9.47
N PRO A 4 1.61 6.24 10.52
CA PRO A 4 0.78 6.41 11.71
C PRO A 4 -0.56 7.05 11.38
N PRO A 5 -1.64 6.69 12.09
CA PRO A 5 -2.95 7.27 11.88
C PRO A 5 -2.93 8.78 12.18
N ARG A 6 -3.78 9.54 11.48
CA ARG A 6 -3.99 10.99 11.69
C ARG A 6 -2.77 11.89 11.43
N GLN A 7 -1.83 11.45 10.59
CA GLN A 7 -0.71 12.29 10.13
C GLN A 7 -0.98 13.05 8.84
N GLY A 8 -2.21 12.96 8.31
CA GLY A 8 -2.55 13.56 7.03
C GLY A 8 -1.98 12.79 5.83
N PRO A 9 -2.13 13.33 4.62
CA PRO A 9 -1.78 12.62 3.39
C PRO A 9 -0.32 12.80 2.95
N ALA A 10 0.52 13.52 3.72
CA ALA A 10 1.87 13.92 3.31
C ALA A 10 2.74 12.76 2.81
N THR A 11 2.69 11.62 3.50
CA THR A 11 3.42 10.41 3.11
C THR A 11 2.94 9.84 1.78
N LEU A 12 1.62 9.84 1.52
CA LEU A 12 1.05 9.35 0.27
C LEU A 12 1.37 10.31 -0.89
N HIS A 13 1.32 11.62 -0.63
CA HIS A 13 1.74 12.64 -1.61
C HIS A 13 3.21 12.49 -1.97
N TYR A 14 4.08 12.28 -0.97
CA TYR A 14 5.51 12.05 -1.22
C TYR A 14 5.71 10.84 -2.15
N LEU A 15 5.03 9.73 -1.90
CA LEU A 15 5.09 8.56 -2.80
C LEU A 15 4.56 8.91 -4.19
N SER A 16 3.43 9.60 -4.28
CA SER A 16 2.82 9.99 -5.55
C SER A 16 3.74 10.91 -6.38
N GLU A 17 4.57 11.73 -5.73
CA GLU A 17 5.51 12.64 -6.39
C GLU A 17 6.88 12.01 -6.68
N LYS A 18 7.36 11.09 -5.83
CA LYS A 18 8.77 10.67 -5.81
C LYS A 18 9.02 9.22 -6.14
N LEU A 19 7.99 8.38 -6.21
CA LEU A 19 8.19 6.95 -6.44
C LEU A 19 8.88 6.68 -7.78
N TYR A 20 8.41 7.27 -8.87
CA TYR A 20 9.04 7.14 -10.19
C TYR A 20 10.51 7.60 -10.22
N ASP A 21 10.80 8.76 -9.62
CA ASP A 21 12.16 9.30 -9.51
C ASP A 21 13.08 8.31 -8.77
N LEU A 22 12.60 7.72 -7.66
CA LEU A 22 13.32 6.72 -6.89
C LEU A 22 13.63 5.47 -7.73
N LEU A 23 12.66 4.98 -8.51
CA LEU A 23 12.88 3.82 -9.39
C LEU A 23 13.95 4.09 -10.45
N ILE A 24 13.94 5.28 -11.06
CA ILE A 24 14.98 5.69 -12.02
C ILE A 24 16.36 5.73 -11.34
N VAL A 25 16.46 6.43 -10.21
CA VAL A 25 17.74 6.64 -9.51
C VAL A 25 18.36 5.30 -9.10
N HIS A 26 17.54 4.36 -8.68
CA HIS A 26 17.98 3.03 -8.26
C HIS A 26 17.99 1.97 -9.36
N ARG A 27 17.62 2.34 -10.60
CA ARG A 27 17.49 1.42 -11.76
C ARG A 27 16.59 0.22 -11.47
N CYS A 28 15.51 0.44 -10.73
CA CYS A 28 14.50 -0.57 -10.46
C CYS A 28 13.55 -0.68 -11.65
N SER A 29 13.22 -1.90 -12.06
CA SER A 29 12.21 -2.14 -13.11
C SER A 29 10.78 -2.21 -12.56
N HIS A 30 10.64 -2.62 -11.30
CA HIS A 30 9.35 -2.82 -10.64
C HIS A 30 9.40 -2.33 -9.20
N VAL A 31 8.23 -2.10 -8.62
CA VAL A 31 8.05 -1.64 -7.25
C VAL A 31 7.02 -2.49 -6.53
N LEU A 32 7.32 -2.80 -5.27
CA LEU A 32 6.37 -3.40 -4.34
C LEU A 32 6.41 -2.58 -3.05
N VAL A 33 5.28 -1.98 -2.68
CA VAL A 33 5.11 -1.27 -1.42
C VAL A 33 4.12 -2.05 -0.55
N MET A 34 4.55 -2.40 0.65
CA MET A 34 3.78 -3.21 1.59
C MET A 34 3.88 -2.65 3.00
N GLY A 35 2.77 -2.67 3.73
CA GLY A 35 2.68 -2.40 5.18
C GLY A 35 1.48 -1.54 5.54
N ASP A 36 1.35 -1.20 6.83
CA ASP A 36 0.22 -0.43 7.36
C ASP A 36 0.26 1.04 6.90
N LEU A 37 -0.66 1.40 6.01
CA LEU A 37 -0.78 2.77 5.50
C LEU A 37 -1.93 3.53 6.15
N ASN A 38 -2.80 2.91 6.96
CA ASN A 38 -4.02 3.54 7.46
C ASN A 38 -4.77 4.31 6.36
N HIS A 39 -4.80 3.79 5.13
CA HIS A 39 -5.14 4.57 3.93
C HIS A 39 -6.62 5.01 3.90
N HIS A 40 -7.51 4.27 4.57
CA HIS A 40 -8.92 4.65 4.75
C HIS A 40 -9.12 6.06 5.33
N LEU A 41 -8.16 6.56 6.14
CA LEU A 41 -8.22 7.92 6.69
C LEU A 41 -7.95 9.01 5.64
N GLU A 42 -7.31 8.65 4.53
CA GLU A 42 -6.88 9.58 3.47
C GLU A 42 -7.15 8.96 2.08
N GLN A 43 -8.35 8.39 1.91
CA GLN A 43 -8.72 7.56 0.76
C GLN A 43 -8.40 8.23 -0.59
N GLN A 44 -8.75 9.51 -0.75
CA GLN A 44 -8.50 10.23 -1.99
C GLN A 44 -7.00 10.33 -2.34
N ALA A 45 -6.15 10.57 -1.33
CA ALA A 45 -4.70 10.65 -1.55
C ALA A 45 -4.11 9.27 -1.88
N TYR A 46 -4.71 8.20 -1.36
CA TYR A 46 -4.33 6.83 -1.68
C TYR A 46 -4.72 6.45 -3.12
N GLU A 47 -5.96 6.71 -3.52
CA GLU A 47 -6.42 6.49 -4.91
C GLU A 47 -5.57 7.30 -5.90
N ASN A 48 -5.28 8.56 -5.59
CA ASN A 48 -4.39 9.38 -6.41
C ASN A 48 -2.97 8.78 -6.53
N LEU A 49 -2.43 8.18 -5.47
CA LEU A 49 -1.14 7.48 -5.53
C LEU A 49 -1.22 6.31 -6.52
N LEU A 50 -2.26 5.49 -6.44
CA LEU A 50 -2.46 4.35 -7.35
C LEU A 50 -2.55 4.82 -8.80
N ASP A 51 -3.38 5.83 -9.07
CA ASP A 51 -3.61 6.34 -10.42
C ASP A 51 -2.36 6.99 -11.03
N VAL A 52 -1.69 7.88 -10.27
CA VAL A 52 -0.53 8.63 -10.76
C VAL A 52 0.66 7.71 -11.03
N GLN A 53 0.86 6.70 -10.18
CA GLN A 53 2.00 5.79 -10.29
C GLN A 53 1.66 4.50 -11.06
N GLY A 54 0.41 4.31 -11.48
CA GLY A 54 -0.05 3.10 -12.19
C GLY A 54 0.08 1.83 -11.34
N LEU A 55 -0.28 1.92 -10.06
CA LEU A 55 -0.16 0.82 -9.09
C LEU A 55 -1.50 0.12 -8.88
N ILE A 56 -1.44 -1.17 -8.62
CA ILE A 56 -2.57 -2.03 -8.27
C ILE A 56 -2.45 -2.40 -6.79
N ASP A 57 -3.55 -2.28 -6.03
CA ASP A 57 -3.66 -2.87 -4.70
C ASP A 57 -4.14 -4.32 -4.80
N HIS A 58 -3.29 -5.24 -4.34
CA HIS A 58 -3.49 -6.67 -4.44
C HIS A 58 -4.27 -7.25 -3.25
N VAL A 59 -4.59 -6.43 -2.25
CA VAL A 59 -5.31 -6.86 -1.04
C VAL A 59 -6.81 -6.61 -1.19
N THR A 60 -7.58 -7.69 -1.32
CA THR A 60 -9.05 -7.66 -1.47
C THR A 60 -9.80 -8.15 -0.24
N PHE A 61 -9.09 -8.37 0.87
CA PHE A 61 -9.63 -8.90 2.13
C PHE A 61 -9.26 -7.98 3.31
N PRO A 62 -10.03 -8.03 4.42
CA PRO A 62 -9.70 -7.27 5.62
C PRO A 62 -8.34 -7.64 6.21
N THR A 63 -7.57 -6.64 6.63
CA THR A 63 -6.27 -6.82 7.29
C THR A 63 -6.31 -6.43 8.76
N HIS A 64 -7.30 -5.65 9.17
CA HIS A 64 -7.50 -5.21 10.55
C HIS A 64 -8.62 -6.00 11.24
N GLU A 65 -8.53 -6.16 12.56
CA GLU A 65 -9.49 -6.93 13.39
C GLU A 65 -10.93 -6.42 13.31
N ARG A 66 -11.12 -5.16 12.89
CA ARG A 66 -12.45 -4.53 12.75
C ARG A 66 -13.07 -4.70 11.35
N GLY A 67 -12.42 -5.46 10.47
CA GLY A 67 -12.90 -5.69 9.11
C GLY A 67 -12.42 -4.66 8.08
N GLU A 68 -11.53 -3.75 8.47
CA GLU A 68 -10.95 -2.73 7.57
C GLU A 68 -9.71 -3.29 6.85
N THR A 69 -9.41 -2.74 5.67
CA THR A 69 -8.16 -2.98 4.95
C THR A 69 -7.23 -1.79 5.23
N LEU A 70 -6.19 -2.01 6.04
CA LEU A 70 -5.23 -0.98 6.45
C LEU A 70 -3.83 -1.21 5.88
N ASP A 71 -3.54 -2.47 5.55
CA ASP A 71 -2.22 -2.98 5.19
C ASP A 71 -2.20 -3.39 3.71
N PRO A 72 -2.21 -2.43 2.78
CA PRO A 72 -2.24 -2.76 1.37
C PRO A 72 -0.90 -3.36 0.90
N VAL A 73 -0.98 -4.04 -0.24
CA VAL A 73 0.18 -4.49 -1.01
C VAL A 73 0.01 -3.90 -2.40
N ILE A 74 0.77 -2.85 -2.71
CA ILE A 74 0.64 -2.13 -3.99
C ILE A 74 1.88 -2.34 -4.86
N SER A 75 1.67 -2.57 -6.16
CA SER A 75 2.77 -2.72 -7.12
C SER A 75 2.36 -2.35 -8.55
N ASP A 76 3.36 -2.16 -9.41
CA ASP A 76 3.21 -2.00 -10.87
C ASP A 76 3.17 -3.35 -11.61
N LEU A 77 3.12 -4.46 -10.86
CA LEU A 77 3.02 -5.80 -11.41
C LEU A 77 1.59 -6.08 -11.89
N GLN A 78 1.46 -6.94 -12.90
CA GLN A 78 0.15 -7.40 -13.37
C GLN A 78 -0.58 -8.19 -12.28
N GLU A 79 -1.91 -8.14 -12.29
CA GLU A 79 -2.79 -8.75 -11.28
C GLU A 79 -2.58 -10.27 -11.14
N ASP A 80 -2.12 -10.95 -12.18
CA ASP A 80 -1.84 -12.38 -12.20
C ASP A 80 -0.45 -12.75 -11.65
N THR A 81 0.41 -11.76 -11.41
CA THR A 81 1.81 -11.97 -10.98
C THR A 81 1.94 -12.07 -9.46
N LEU A 82 1.04 -11.43 -8.71
CA LEU A 82 1.09 -11.38 -7.25
C LEU A 82 -0.25 -11.85 -6.66
N CYS A 83 -0.19 -12.75 -5.68
CA CYS A 83 -1.38 -13.20 -4.98
C CYS A 83 -1.21 -12.99 -3.47
N CYS A 84 -2.14 -12.27 -2.86
CA CYS A 84 -2.21 -12.08 -1.42
C CYS A 84 -3.19 -13.10 -0.81
N HIS A 85 -2.78 -13.73 0.29
CA HIS A 85 -3.62 -14.68 1.03
C HIS A 85 -3.73 -14.27 2.49
N GLN A 86 -4.95 -14.30 3.02
CA GLN A 86 -5.18 -14.14 4.45
C GLN A 86 -4.71 -15.41 5.19
N LEU A 87 -3.78 -15.25 6.13
CA LEU A 87 -3.20 -16.37 6.89
C LEU A 87 -4.06 -16.84 8.08
N GLY A 88 -5.26 -16.25 8.25
CA GLY A 88 -6.12 -16.47 9.41
C GLY A 88 -5.75 -15.59 10.61
N PRO A 89 -6.46 -15.73 11.75
CA PRO A 89 -6.17 -14.96 12.95
C PRO A 89 -4.77 -15.30 13.46
N VAL A 90 -3.88 -14.31 13.51
CA VAL A 90 -2.62 -14.43 14.24
C VAL A 90 -2.96 -14.22 15.71
N GLY A 91 -2.98 -15.30 16.49
CA GLY A 91 -3.18 -15.21 17.93
C GLY A 91 -2.12 -14.32 18.57
N SER A 92 -2.53 -13.43 19.47
CA SER A 92 -1.60 -12.68 20.29
C SER A 92 -0.72 -13.64 21.08
N SER A 93 0.60 -13.42 21.10
CA SER A 93 1.45 -14.08 22.08
C SER A 93 1.04 -13.60 23.46
N ASN A 94 0.61 -14.53 24.33
CA ASN A 94 0.32 -14.27 25.75
C ASN A 94 1.57 -13.84 26.51
#